data_AF-A0A317UAX0-F1
#
_entry.id   AF-A0A317UAX0-F1
#
_cell.length_a   1.000
_cell.length_b   1.000
_cell.length_c   1.000
_cell.angle_alpha   90.00
_cell.angle_beta   90.00
_cell.angle_gamma   90.00
#
_symmetry.space_group_name_H-M   'P 1'
#
loop_
_entity.id
_entity.type
_entity.pdbx_description
1 polymer ?
#
loop_
_entity_poly.entity_id
_entity_poly.type
_entity_poly.pdbx_seq_one_letter_code
_entity_poly.pdbx_strand_id
1 'polypeptide(L)'
;MGTLMEIFKKVKEPLVEERIPARCSVTKESFDILLGHEKGKLTMLRGERNYNVDVANSSRDGAKAEYKKINLTNGLQVGRTYHCPVCGNKDIVRCGKCRRVTCYDGKGHFTCAYCGNSGKVSGTMDSIEAYDSSGMKQSGIKYYPGDKVV
;
A
#
# COMPACT_ATOMS: atom_id res chain seq x y z
N MET A 1 -17.51 -15.00 46.68
CA MET A 1 -18.40 -14.64 45.55
C MET A 1 -17.89 -13.30 45.02
N GLY A 2 -17.38 -13.10 43.81
CA GLY A 2 -16.97 -13.92 42.68
C GLY A 2 -16.01 -13.02 41.88
N THR A 3 -14.95 -13.61 41.33
CA THR A 3 -13.94 -12.93 40.52
C THR A 3 -14.53 -12.47 39.19
N LEU A 4 -14.64 -11.15 38.95
CA LEU A 4 -14.88 -10.59 37.63
C LEU A 4 -13.56 -10.05 37.08
N MET A 5 -12.81 -10.97 36.47
CA MET A 5 -11.71 -10.60 35.58
C MET A 5 -12.32 -9.95 34.34
N GLU A 6 -12.09 -8.65 34.20
CA GLU A 6 -12.39 -7.87 32.99
C GLU A 6 -11.54 -8.42 31.84
N ILE A 7 -12.12 -9.31 31.03
CA ILE A 7 -11.53 -9.82 29.78
C ILE A 7 -11.67 -8.71 28.73
N PHE A 8 -10.88 -7.66 28.85
CA PHE A 8 -10.54 -6.84 27.68
C PHE A 8 -9.61 -7.67 26.81
N LYS A 9 -10.20 -8.43 25.88
CA LYS A 9 -9.47 -8.90 24.70
C LYS A 9 -8.90 -7.65 24.02
N LYS A 10 -7.64 -7.35 24.35
CA LYS A 10 -6.77 -6.46 23.58
C LYS A 10 -6.83 -7.02 22.16
N VAL A 11 -7.66 -6.44 21.29
CA VAL A 11 -7.59 -6.69 19.86
C VAL A 11 -6.21 -6.17 19.50
N LYS A 12 -5.24 -7.09 19.46
CA LYS A 12 -3.87 -6.79 19.09
C LYS A 12 -3.99 -6.41 17.62
N GLU A 13 -4.16 -5.10 17.37
CA GLU A 13 -4.12 -4.56 16.03
C GLU A 13 -2.89 -5.17 15.37
N PRO A 14 -3.03 -5.84 14.21
CA PRO A 14 -1.87 -6.38 13.53
C PRO A 14 -0.92 -5.21 13.36
N LEU A 15 0.30 -5.35 13.91
CA LEU A 15 1.32 -4.33 13.79
C LEU A 15 1.48 -4.06 12.30
N VAL A 16 1.04 -2.87 11.87
CA VAL A 16 1.17 -2.42 10.49
C VAL A 16 2.63 -2.03 10.34
N GLU A 17 3.43 -2.98 9.88
CA GLU A 17 4.88 -2.87 9.84
C GLU A 17 5.34 -2.15 8.58
N GLU A 18 4.67 -2.37 7.44
CA GLU A 18 5.17 -1.94 6.13
C GLU A 18 4.04 -1.38 5.25
N ARG A 19 4.35 -0.34 4.45
CA ARG A 19 3.43 0.29 3.49
C ARG A 19 3.98 0.18 2.08
N ILE A 20 3.15 -0.24 1.12
CA ILE A 20 3.49 -0.20 -0.31
C ILE A 20 2.75 0.98 -0.95
N PRO A 21 3.44 1.91 -1.62
CA PRO A 21 2.78 2.91 -2.44
C PRO A 21 2.23 2.28 -3.72
N ALA A 22 0.97 2.58 -4.01
CA ALA A 22 0.27 2.13 -5.20
C ALA A 22 -0.55 3.24 -5.85
N ARG A 23 -0.98 3.01 -7.09
CA ARG A 23 -1.93 3.88 -7.78
C ARG A 23 -3.14 3.12 -8.29
N CYS A 24 -4.26 3.82 -8.30
CA CYS A 24 -5.49 3.33 -8.89
C CYS A 24 -5.32 3.21 -10.41
N SER A 25 -5.61 2.05 -11.00
CA SER A 25 -5.58 1.89 -12.47
C SER A 25 -6.65 2.73 -13.16
N VAL A 26 -7.77 3.00 -12.49
CA VAL A 26 -8.91 3.78 -13.01
C VAL A 26 -8.66 5.28 -12.88
N THR A 27 -8.54 5.80 -11.66
CA THR A 27 -8.47 7.26 -11.41
C THR A 27 -7.05 7.82 -11.38
N LYS A 28 -6.03 6.95 -11.36
CA LYS A 28 -4.60 7.32 -11.17
C LYS A 28 -4.26 7.92 -9.80
N GLU A 29 -5.23 8.01 -8.89
CA GLU A 29 -4.99 8.48 -7.53
C GLU A 29 -4.04 7.55 -6.77
N SER A 30 -3.23 8.16 -5.90
CA SER A 30 -2.23 7.45 -5.10
C SER A 30 -2.83 6.97 -3.79
N PHE A 31 -2.41 5.79 -3.35
CA PHE A 31 -2.86 5.19 -2.10
C PHE A 31 -1.79 4.24 -1.58
N ASP A 32 -1.81 3.99 -0.27
CA ASP A 32 -0.92 3.03 0.36
C ASP A 32 -1.64 1.72 0.62
N ILE A 33 -0.90 0.63 0.47
CA ILE A 33 -1.32 -0.71 0.86
C ILE A 33 -0.62 -1.02 2.17
N LEU A 34 -1.40 -1.18 3.23
CA LEU A 34 -0.89 -1.52 4.54
C LEU A 34 -0.65 -3.03 4.58
N LEU A 35 0.58 -3.40 4.86
CA LEU A 35 0.98 -4.78 5.07
C LEU A 35 1.06 -5.10 6.56
N GLY A 36 0.80 -6.36 6.87
CA GLY A 36 1.13 -6.94 8.15
C GLY A 36 1.23 -8.45 8.03
N HIS A 37 1.42 -9.12 9.16
CA HIS A 37 1.53 -10.57 9.22
C HIS A 37 0.25 -11.18 9.79
N GLU A 38 -0.48 -11.95 8.97
CA GLU A 38 -1.58 -12.79 9.42
C GLU A 38 -1.14 -14.26 9.43
N LYS A 39 -1.21 -14.91 10.59
CA LYS A 39 -0.79 -16.32 10.76
C LYS A 39 0.64 -16.60 10.24
N GLY A 40 1.54 -15.64 10.41
CA GLY A 40 2.93 -15.72 9.95
C GLY A 40 3.14 -15.49 8.45
N LYS A 41 2.11 -15.08 7.70
CA LYS A 41 2.21 -14.77 6.27
C LYS A 41 2.01 -13.29 6.02
N LEU A 42 2.87 -12.72 5.17
CA LEU A 42 2.75 -11.33 4.75
C LEU A 42 1.44 -11.12 3.98
N THR A 43 0.62 -10.21 4.48
CA THR A 43 -0.76 -10.02 4.05
C THR A 43 -1.07 -8.55 3.85
N MET A 44 -1.76 -8.24 2.76
CA MET A 44 -2.32 -6.93 2.48
C MET A 44 -3.57 -6.74 3.33
N LEU A 45 -3.51 -5.91 4.35
CA LEU A 45 -4.59 -5.74 5.32
C LEU A 45 -5.68 -4.81 4.77
N ARG A 46 -5.29 -3.62 4.29
CA ARG A 46 -6.22 -2.63 3.73
C ARG A 46 -5.50 -1.62 2.84
N GLY A 47 -6.26 -0.92 2.01
CA GLY A 47 -5.80 0.25 1.30
C GLY A 47 -6.20 1.54 2.03
N GLU A 48 -5.29 2.52 2.08
CA GLU A 48 -5.53 3.84 2.67
C GLU A 48 -5.20 4.92 1.63
N ARG A 49 -6.08 5.90 1.45
CA ARG A 49 -5.79 7.00 0.51
C ARG A 49 -4.59 7.78 1.01
N ASN A 50 -3.61 7.97 0.14
CA ASN A 50 -2.39 8.70 0.49
C ASN A 50 -2.39 10.03 -0.27
N TYR A 51 -2.61 11.11 0.47
CA TYR A 51 -2.60 12.48 -0.06
C TYR A 51 -1.19 13.07 -0.13
N ASN A 52 -0.16 12.39 0.40
CA ASN A 52 1.23 12.81 0.28
C ASN A 52 1.76 12.36 -1.09
N VAL A 53 1.60 13.27 -2.05
CA VAL A 53 1.99 13.11 -3.46
C VAL A 53 3.48 12.80 -3.60
N ASP A 54 4.33 13.22 -2.65
CA ASP A 54 5.79 13.10 -2.73
C ASP A 54 6.26 11.65 -2.72
N VAL A 55 5.71 10.78 -1.86
CA VAL A 55 6.10 9.34 -1.81
C VAL A 55 5.65 8.63 -3.08
N ALA A 56 4.45 8.95 -3.57
CA ALA A 56 3.90 8.33 -4.78
C ALA A 56 4.62 8.82 -6.05
N ASN A 57 5.09 10.07 -6.09
CA ASN A 57 5.79 10.64 -7.24
C ASN A 57 7.31 10.58 -7.15
N SER A 58 7.90 10.11 -6.03
CA SER A 58 9.34 9.92 -5.91
C SER A 58 9.86 9.03 -7.04
N SER A 59 10.34 9.70 -8.08
CA SER A 59 11.43 9.24 -8.93
C SER A 59 12.60 8.91 -8.00
N ARG A 60 13.38 7.89 -8.38
CA ARG A 60 14.45 7.30 -7.57
C ARG A 60 15.50 8.28 -7.02
N ASP A 61 15.47 9.55 -7.42
CA ASP A 61 16.44 10.60 -7.10
C ASP A 61 15.97 11.70 -6.13
N GLY A 62 14.67 11.78 -5.77
CA GLY A 62 14.13 13.05 -5.24
C GLY A 62 13.89 13.16 -3.73
N ALA A 63 13.25 12.17 -3.11
CA ALA A 63 12.87 12.24 -1.70
C ALA A 63 13.13 10.91 -0.99
N LYS A 64 13.97 10.96 0.05
CA LYS A 64 14.46 9.82 0.84
C LYS A 64 13.38 9.25 1.77
N ALA A 65 12.31 8.69 1.21
CA ALA A 65 11.66 7.58 1.89
C ALA A 65 12.59 6.38 1.71
N GLU A 66 13.08 5.80 2.81
CA GLU A 66 13.93 4.61 2.74
C GLU A 66 13.05 3.43 2.31
N TYR A 67 13.09 3.13 1.01
CA TYR A 67 12.39 1.99 0.45
C TYR A 67 13.16 0.72 0.77
N LYS A 68 12.52 -0.18 1.52
CA LYS A 68 12.99 -1.53 1.76
C LYS A 68 12.40 -2.46 0.70
N LYS A 69 13.26 -3.27 0.10
CA LYS A 69 12.83 -4.35 -0.79
C LYS A 69 12.36 -5.52 0.07
N ILE A 70 11.06 -5.81 0.05
CA ILE A 70 10.50 -7.00 0.69
C ILE A 70 10.60 -8.15 -0.31
N ASN A 71 11.11 -9.29 0.17
CA ASN A 71 11.13 -10.52 -0.59
C ASN A 71 9.78 -11.24 -0.43
N LEU A 72 9.13 -11.54 -1.56
CA LEU A 72 7.83 -12.19 -1.65
C LEU A 72 7.92 -13.68 -2.04
N THR A 73 9.10 -14.30 -1.94
CA THR A 73 9.29 -15.74 -2.19
C THR A 73 8.40 -16.61 -1.29
N ASN A 74 8.07 -16.13 -0.08
CA ASN A 74 7.11 -16.80 0.81
C ASN A 74 5.63 -16.48 0.50
N GLY A 75 5.39 -15.75 -0.58
CA GLY A 75 4.09 -15.30 -1.06
C GLY A 75 3.62 -13.99 -0.41
N LEU A 76 2.75 -13.29 -1.12
CA LEU A 76 1.96 -12.16 -0.62
C LEU A 76 0.49 -12.56 -0.64
N GLN A 77 -0.19 -12.48 0.50
CA GLN A 77 -1.62 -12.76 0.57
C GLN A 77 -2.43 -11.47 0.43
N VAL A 78 -3.51 -11.54 -0.35
CA VAL A 78 -4.52 -10.50 -0.34
C VAL A 78 -5.44 -10.78 0.86
N GLY A 79 -5.37 -9.92 1.88
CA GLY A 79 -6.24 -10.03 3.04
C GLY A 79 -7.69 -9.78 2.65
N ARG A 80 -8.64 -10.38 3.39
CA ARG A 80 -10.07 -10.30 3.07
C ARG A 80 -10.62 -8.87 3.08
N THR A 81 -10.02 -8.00 3.87
CA THR A 81 -10.39 -6.60 4.04
C THR A 81 -9.73 -5.69 3.02
N TYR A 82 -8.77 -6.19 2.25
CA TYR A 82 -8.08 -5.39 1.25
C TYR A 82 -8.98 -5.11 0.04
N HIS A 83 -9.01 -3.83 -0.33
CA HIS A 83 -9.54 -3.32 -1.58
C HIS A 83 -8.86 -1.99 -1.87
N CYS A 84 -8.80 -1.61 -3.15
CA CYS A 84 -8.39 -0.27 -3.54
C CYS A 84 -9.40 0.73 -2.96
N PRO A 85 -8.97 1.71 -2.16
CA PRO A 85 -9.87 2.65 -1.46
C PRO A 85 -10.49 3.70 -2.40
N VAL A 86 -10.22 3.56 -3.70
CA VAL A 86 -10.65 4.46 -4.75
C VAL A 86 -11.62 3.77 -5.71
N CYS A 87 -11.23 2.61 -6.26
CA CYS A 87 -12.04 1.90 -7.26
C CYS A 87 -12.59 0.54 -6.80
N GLY A 88 -12.23 0.07 -5.59
CA GLY A 88 -12.70 -1.21 -5.06
C GLY A 88 -12.02 -2.47 -5.59
N ASN A 89 -11.08 -2.35 -6.54
CA ASN A 89 -10.28 -3.47 -7.04
C ASN A 89 -9.57 -4.22 -5.90
N LYS A 90 -9.64 -5.56 -5.91
CA LYS A 90 -9.11 -6.41 -4.83
C LYS A 90 -7.72 -6.94 -5.11
N ASP A 91 -7.27 -6.91 -6.36
CA ASP A 91 -5.96 -7.41 -6.75
C ASP A 91 -4.98 -6.27 -7.03
N ILE A 92 -3.71 -6.63 -7.10
CA ILE A 92 -2.64 -5.73 -7.48
C ILE A 92 -1.73 -6.38 -8.52
N VAL A 93 -1.05 -5.53 -9.30
CA VAL A 93 -0.03 -5.94 -10.24
C VAL A 93 1.20 -5.06 -10.09
N ARG A 94 2.38 -5.67 -10.16
CA ARG A 94 3.65 -4.95 -10.27
C ARG A 94 3.99 -4.78 -11.75
N CYS A 95 4.21 -3.55 -12.16
CA CYS A 95 4.63 -3.26 -13.52
C CYS A 95 6.08 -3.74 -13.75
N GLY A 96 6.30 -4.56 -14.78
CA GLY A 96 7.66 -5.02 -15.15
C GLY A 96 8.61 -3.89 -15.56
N LYS A 97 8.10 -2.78 -16.09
CA LYS A 97 8.91 -1.63 -16.57
C LYS A 97 9.38 -0.74 -15.42
N CYS A 98 8.46 -0.21 -14.61
CA CYS A 98 8.80 0.73 -13.54
C CYS A 98 8.87 0.10 -12.15
N ARG A 99 8.56 -1.20 -12.02
CA ARG A 99 8.56 -1.97 -10.75
C ARG A 99 7.58 -1.47 -9.67
N ARG A 100 6.73 -0.48 -9.99
CA ARG A 100 5.68 0.06 -9.11
C ARG A 100 4.40 -0.76 -9.18
N VAL A 101 3.57 -0.60 -8.15
CA VAL A 101 2.37 -1.39 -7.92
C VAL A 101 1.13 -0.60 -8.32
N THR A 102 0.18 -1.25 -8.97
CA THR A 102 -1.09 -0.64 -9.40
C THR A 102 -2.22 -1.60 -9.06
N CYS A 103 -3.38 -1.08 -8.65
CA CYS A 103 -4.53 -1.95 -8.42
C CYS A 103 -5.01 -2.57 -9.74
N TYR A 104 -5.57 -3.76 -9.64
CA TYR A 104 -5.89 -4.61 -10.77
C TYR A 104 -7.26 -5.26 -10.57
N ASP A 105 -7.99 -5.40 -11.66
CA ASP A 105 -9.38 -5.88 -11.68
C ASP A 105 -9.50 -7.38 -11.95
N GLY A 106 -8.37 -8.09 -12.12
CA GLY A 106 -8.34 -9.53 -12.36
C GLY A 106 -8.60 -9.96 -13.81
N LYS A 107 -8.83 -9.04 -14.77
CA LYS A 107 -9.34 -9.39 -16.11
C LYS A 107 -8.29 -9.82 -17.15
N GLY A 108 -7.11 -10.19 -16.73
CA GLY A 108 -5.99 -10.64 -17.55
C GLY A 108 -5.09 -9.53 -18.11
N HIS A 109 -5.59 -8.29 -18.26
CA HIS A 109 -4.83 -7.16 -18.81
C HIS A 109 -4.73 -6.02 -17.81
N PHE A 110 -3.55 -5.40 -17.71
CA PHE A 110 -3.33 -4.25 -16.85
C PHE A 110 -2.78 -3.06 -17.62
N THR A 111 -2.95 -1.86 -17.05
CA THR A 111 -2.29 -0.63 -17.48
C THR A 111 -1.69 0.04 -16.26
N CYS A 112 -0.36 0.21 -16.24
CA CYS A 112 0.34 0.85 -15.15
C CYS A 112 -0.07 2.31 -15.02
N ALA A 113 -0.53 2.70 -13.84
CA ALA A 113 -0.95 4.06 -13.55
C ALA A 113 0.20 5.07 -13.39
N TYR A 114 1.46 4.60 -13.41
CA TYR A 114 2.64 5.46 -13.29
C TYR A 114 3.28 5.78 -14.64
N CYS A 115 3.52 4.76 -15.47
CA CYS A 115 4.29 4.91 -16.70
C CYS A 115 3.49 4.59 -17.98
N GLY A 116 2.21 4.23 -17.85
CA GLY A 116 1.34 3.88 -18.97
C GLY A 116 1.60 2.51 -19.59
N ASN A 117 2.60 1.75 -19.12
CA ASN A 117 2.87 0.41 -19.64
C ASN A 117 1.65 -0.50 -19.47
N SER A 118 1.17 -1.10 -20.56
CA SER A 118 0.06 -2.03 -20.57
C SER A 118 0.48 -3.39 -21.08
N GLY A 119 -0.29 -4.43 -20.75
CA GLY A 119 -0.01 -5.78 -21.20
C GLY A 119 -0.82 -6.82 -20.46
N LYS A 120 -0.62 -8.09 -20.84
CA LYS A 120 -1.19 -9.23 -20.13
C LYS A 120 -0.45 -9.42 -18.81
N VAL A 121 -1.19 -9.69 -17.73
CA VAL A 121 -0.60 -10.07 -16.44
C VAL A 121 -0.12 -11.51 -16.53
N SER A 122 1.17 -11.72 -16.31
CA SER A 122 1.81 -13.04 -16.34
C SER A 122 2.95 -13.12 -15.33
N GLY A 123 3.16 -14.30 -14.76
CA GLY A 123 4.25 -14.58 -13.81
C GLY A 123 3.90 -14.32 -12.35
N THR A 124 4.89 -14.50 -11.48
CA THR A 124 4.82 -14.25 -10.04
C THR A 124 5.64 -13.02 -9.66
N MET A 125 5.34 -12.42 -8.52
CA MET A 125 6.10 -11.30 -7.98
C MET A 125 6.99 -11.80 -6.84
N ASP A 126 8.31 -11.79 -7.03
CA ASP A 126 9.26 -12.26 -6.00
C ASP A 126 9.73 -11.14 -5.07
N SER A 127 9.44 -9.88 -5.40
CA SER A 127 9.78 -8.73 -4.54
C SER A 127 8.93 -7.51 -4.80
N ILE A 128 8.81 -6.66 -3.78
CA ILE A 128 8.10 -5.39 -3.83
C ILE A 128 8.87 -4.34 -3.03
N GLU A 129 8.72 -3.08 -3.40
CA GLU A 129 9.32 -1.96 -2.66
C GLU A 129 8.25 -1.41 -1.71
N ALA A 130 8.57 -1.40 -0.42
CA ALA A 130 7.73 -0.87 0.64
C ALA A 130 8.57 0.05 1.52
N TYR A 131 7.94 0.88 2.33
CA TYR A 131 8.61 1.69 3.33
C TYR A 131 7.97 1.44 4.70
N ASP A 132 8.79 1.57 5.74
CA ASP A 132 8.33 1.49 7.11
C ASP A 132 7.68 2.82 7.50
N SER A 133 6.58 2.75 8.25
CA SER A 133 5.95 3.92 8.90
C SER A 133 6.92 4.65 9.86
N SER A 134 7.91 3.93 10.39
CA SER A 134 8.91 4.38 11.37
C SER A 134 9.98 5.32 10.80
N GLY A 135 10.14 5.36 9.47
CA GLY A 135 11.08 6.25 8.78
C GLY A 135 10.57 7.68 8.60
N MET A 136 9.29 7.93 8.88
CA MET A 136 8.75 9.29 8.90
C MET A 136 9.00 9.91 10.28
N LYS A 137 10.17 10.57 10.44
CA LYS A 137 10.09 11.88 11.10
C LYS A 137 9.04 12.64 10.32
N GLN A 138 7.94 13.01 10.98
CA GLN A 138 7.00 14.00 10.48
C GLN A 138 7.80 15.29 10.24
N SER A 139 8.51 15.38 9.12
CA SER A 139 9.18 16.60 8.70
C SER A 139 8.06 17.49 8.21
N GLY A 140 7.51 18.24 9.16
CA GLY A 140 6.61 19.36 8.97
C GLY A 140 5.54 19.12 7.93
N ILE A 141 4.38 18.63 8.38
CA ILE A 141 3.12 19.05 7.75
C ILE A 141 3.14 20.58 7.82
N LYS A 142 3.58 21.27 6.76
CA LYS A 142 3.27 22.69 6.59
C LYS A 142 1.81 22.73 6.17
N TYR A 143 0.97 22.71 7.19
CA TYR A 143 -0.41 23.15 7.11
C TYR A 143 -0.38 24.60 6.62
N TYR A 144 -0.83 24.84 5.39
CA TYR A 144 -1.18 26.16 4.92
C TYR A 144 -2.71 26.31 5.08
N PRO A 145 -3.22 26.88 6.18
CA PRO A 145 -4.62 27.29 6.25
C PRO A 145 -4.78 28.49 5.32
N GLY A 146 -5.48 28.34 4.21
CA GLY A 146 -5.61 29.48 3.28
C GLY A 146 -6.68 29.43 2.21
N ASP A 147 -7.08 28.27 1.71
CA ASP A 147 -8.03 28.23 0.61
C ASP A 147 -9.46 28.37 1.14
N LYS A 148 -9.88 29.62 1.34
CA LYS A 148 -11.29 29.99 1.47
C LYS A 148 -11.98 29.56 0.17
N VAL A 149 -12.85 28.56 0.29
CA VAL A 149 -13.87 28.28 -0.69
C VAL A 149 -14.97 29.33 -0.48
N VAL A 150 -15.09 30.23 -1.46
CA VAL A 150 -16.05 31.35 -1.60
C VAL A 150 -15.76 32.59 -0.74
#